data_AF-A0A2X3CNL2-F1
#
_entry.id   AF-A0A2X3CNL2-F1
#
_cell.length_a   1.000
_cell.length_b   1.000
_cell.length_c   1.000
_cell.angle_alpha   90.00
_cell.angle_beta   90.00
_cell.angle_gamma   90.00
#
_symmetry.space_group_name_H-M   'P 1'
#
loop_
_entity.id
_entity.type
_entity.pdbx_description
1 polymer ?
#
loop_
_entity_poly.entity_id
_entity_poly.type
_entity_poly.pdbx_seq_one_letter_code
_entity_poly.pdbx_strand_id
1 'polypeptide(L)'
;MESKSFKLYLNSFNQTRFASWQDVAETLTRDLSACAQGKVKVSLYRLDELEGQPIARLHGTCIDDQDIEIDNYQFSADYLQGAASGKIVEETLVSHLLKSNCLITHQPDWGSVQIQYRGAKIDREQLLRYLVSFRHHNEFHEQCVERIFNDILRFCQPESLPFTPAIRDAAVWISTPGAAMATFPPPPAASPVNNKQFHNLRAFSARARLWKRRSQGYCNHRKTISVL
;
A
#
# COMPACT_ATOMS: atom_id res chain seq x y z
N MET A 1 -4.65 5.89 -6.49
CA MET A 1 -4.36 6.70 -7.71
C MET A 1 -3.75 5.72 -8.68
N GLU A 2 -4.11 5.74 -9.95
CA GLU A 2 -3.62 4.72 -10.88
C GLU A 2 -2.13 4.96 -11.21
N SER A 3 -1.30 3.91 -11.11
CA SER A 3 0.17 4.01 -11.11
C SER A 3 0.76 4.58 -12.41
N LYS A 4 0.18 4.27 -13.58
CA LYS A 4 0.66 4.80 -14.87
C LYS A 4 0.43 6.31 -14.98
N SER A 5 -0.73 6.79 -14.57
CA SER A 5 -1.04 8.22 -14.55
C SER A 5 -0.14 8.99 -13.58
N PHE A 6 0.18 8.41 -12.43
CA PHE A 6 1.06 9.02 -11.46
C PHE A 6 2.51 9.11 -11.97
N LYS A 7 3.01 8.06 -12.63
CA LYS A 7 4.33 8.09 -13.29
C LYS A 7 4.43 9.18 -14.35
N LEU A 8 3.40 9.34 -15.19
CA LEU A 8 3.38 10.40 -16.20
C LEU A 8 3.33 11.80 -15.57
N TYR A 9 2.60 11.94 -14.46
CA TYR A 9 2.57 13.18 -13.68
C TYR A 9 3.96 13.53 -13.12
N LEU A 10 4.66 12.58 -12.46
CA LEU A 10 6.01 12.80 -11.96
C LEU A 10 7.00 13.13 -13.09
N ASN A 11 6.92 12.42 -14.23
CA ASN A 11 7.78 12.72 -15.39
C ASN A 11 7.61 14.14 -15.94
N SER A 12 6.46 14.79 -15.71
CA SER A 12 6.26 16.18 -16.13
C SER A 12 7.12 17.19 -15.35
N PHE A 13 7.66 16.79 -14.19
CA PHE A 13 8.55 17.62 -13.38
C PHE A 13 9.98 17.63 -13.94
N ASN A 14 10.39 16.60 -14.69
CA ASN A 14 11.78 16.41 -15.15
C ASN A 14 12.33 17.57 -15.99
N GLN A 15 11.47 18.33 -16.67
CA GLN A 15 11.85 19.50 -17.49
C GLN A 15 11.20 20.79 -16.99
N THR A 16 10.67 20.78 -15.77
CA THR A 16 10.05 21.94 -15.13
C THR A 16 11.01 22.52 -14.10
N ARG A 17 11.31 23.81 -14.20
CA ARG A 17 12.13 24.50 -13.19
C ARG A 17 11.26 24.89 -12.00
N PHE A 18 11.69 24.48 -10.82
CA PHE A 18 11.13 24.92 -9.53
C PHE A 18 12.13 25.84 -8.84
N ALA A 19 11.65 26.81 -8.06
CA ALA A 19 12.53 27.75 -7.37
C ALA A 19 13.22 27.11 -6.16
N SER A 20 12.59 26.09 -5.57
CA SER A 20 13.13 25.35 -4.42
C SER A 20 12.63 23.91 -4.36
N TRP A 21 13.30 23.11 -3.53
CA TRP A 21 12.85 21.75 -3.17
C TRP A 21 11.47 21.74 -2.51
N GLN A 22 11.18 22.78 -1.72
CA GLN A 22 9.92 22.93 -1.04
C GLN A 22 8.77 23.19 -2.01
N ASP A 23 8.99 23.96 -3.08
CA ASP A 23 7.98 24.17 -4.12
C ASP A 23 7.56 22.86 -4.81
N VAL A 24 8.52 21.93 -4.99
CA VAL A 24 8.24 20.60 -5.53
C VAL A 24 7.33 19.83 -4.55
N ALA A 25 7.70 19.77 -3.27
CA ALA A 25 6.93 19.06 -2.24
C ALA A 25 5.52 19.62 -2.07
N GLU A 26 5.37 20.94 -2.09
CA GLU A 26 4.08 21.64 -1.98
C GLU A 26 3.21 21.40 -3.22
N THR A 27 3.80 21.44 -4.42
CA THR A 27 3.09 21.14 -5.69
C THR A 27 2.57 19.71 -5.67
N LEU A 28 3.42 18.73 -5.35
CA LEU A 28 3.03 17.33 -5.22
C LEU A 28 1.92 17.16 -4.17
N THR A 29 2.09 17.74 -2.98
CA THR A 29 1.12 17.66 -1.89
C THR A 29 -0.25 18.19 -2.31
N ARG A 30 -0.29 19.37 -2.94
CA ARG A 30 -1.52 20.01 -3.41
C ARG A 30 -2.23 19.15 -4.45
N ASP A 31 -1.52 18.75 -5.49
CA ASP A 31 -2.11 18.07 -6.65
C ASP A 31 -2.57 16.65 -6.28
N LEU A 32 -1.78 15.95 -5.46
CA LEU A 32 -2.14 14.63 -4.94
C LEU A 32 -3.31 14.71 -3.95
N SER A 33 -3.36 15.73 -3.08
CA SER A 33 -4.50 15.93 -2.19
C SER A 33 -5.79 16.21 -2.96
N ALA A 34 -5.71 17.03 -4.01
CA ALA A 34 -6.85 17.30 -4.89
C ALA A 34 -7.32 16.04 -5.64
N CYS A 35 -6.39 15.22 -6.14
CA CYS A 35 -6.69 13.95 -6.78
C CYS A 35 -7.33 12.94 -5.82
N ALA A 36 -6.79 12.80 -4.61
CA ALA A 36 -7.28 11.87 -3.61
C ALA A 36 -8.59 12.32 -2.95
N GLN A 37 -8.99 13.58 -3.14
CA GLN A 37 -10.05 14.24 -2.37
C GLN A 37 -9.82 14.06 -0.85
N GLY A 38 -8.57 14.18 -0.42
CA GLY A 38 -8.16 13.90 0.95
C GLY A 38 -6.79 14.49 1.25
N LYS A 39 -6.44 14.59 2.53
CA LYS A 39 -5.12 15.10 2.92
C LYS A 39 -4.04 14.09 2.54
N VAL A 40 -3.12 14.53 1.67
CA VAL A 40 -1.90 13.80 1.34
C VAL A 40 -0.72 14.46 2.03
N LYS A 41 0.20 13.66 2.57
CA LYS A 41 1.51 14.12 3.03
C LYS A 41 2.55 13.60 2.06
N VAL A 42 3.39 14.51 1.55
CA VAL A 42 4.56 14.19 0.72
C VAL A 42 5.82 14.48 1.53
N SER A 43 6.82 13.62 1.39
CA SER A 43 8.15 13.81 1.96
C SER A 43 9.14 13.41 0.89
N LEU A 44 10.06 14.32 0.59
CA LEU A 44 11.08 14.17 -0.43
C LEU A 44 12.41 13.99 0.27
N TYR A 45 13.16 12.97 -0.14
CA TYR A 45 14.44 12.62 0.44
C TYR A 45 15.50 12.74 -0.64
N ARG A 46 16.67 13.23 -0.24
CA ARG A 46 17.86 13.14 -1.07
C ARG A 46 18.45 11.74 -0.94
N LEU A 47 19.25 11.36 -1.94
CA LEU A 47 19.83 10.01 -1.97
C LEU A 47 20.79 9.78 -0.79
N ASP A 48 21.56 10.80 -0.40
CA ASP A 48 22.48 10.78 0.74
C ASP A 48 21.77 10.64 2.10
N GLU A 49 20.52 11.09 2.22
CA GLU A 49 19.70 10.87 3.42
C GLU A 49 19.26 9.40 3.60
N LEU A 50 19.35 8.62 2.52
CA LEU A 50 18.93 7.22 2.47
C LEU A 50 20.13 6.26 2.45
N GLU A 51 21.33 6.76 2.14
CA GLU A 51 22.56 5.98 2.18
C GLU A 51 22.83 5.44 3.60
N GLY A 52 23.13 4.15 3.69
CA GLY A 52 23.40 3.47 4.96
C GLY A 52 22.16 3.11 5.79
N GLN A 53 20.95 3.43 5.33
CA GLN A 53 19.73 2.96 6.00
C GLN A 53 19.59 1.44 5.84
N PRO A 54 19.31 0.70 6.93
CA PRO A 54 19.13 -0.75 6.86
C PRO A 54 17.85 -1.09 6.07
N ILE A 55 17.91 -2.18 5.30
CA ILE A 55 16.69 -2.77 4.72
C ILE A 55 15.81 -3.23 5.88
N ALA A 56 14.67 -2.58 6.06
CA ALA A 56 13.72 -2.91 7.10
C ALA A 56 13.17 -4.33 6.90
N ARG A 57 13.08 -5.08 8.00
CA ARG A 57 12.38 -6.37 8.04
C ARG A 57 11.00 -6.16 8.63
N LEU A 58 10.02 -6.89 8.11
CA LEU A 58 8.73 -6.99 8.76
C LEU A 58 8.89 -7.72 10.10
N HIS A 59 8.23 -7.22 11.14
CA HIS A 59 8.28 -7.79 12.47
C HIS A 59 7.24 -8.90 12.62
N GLY A 60 7.60 -10.01 13.28
CA GLY A 60 6.69 -11.12 13.55
C GLY A 60 7.27 -12.47 13.17
N THR A 61 6.42 -13.49 13.20
CA THR A 61 6.79 -14.86 12.84
C THR A 61 6.57 -15.06 11.34
N CYS A 62 7.64 -15.34 10.60
CA CYS A 62 7.53 -15.72 9.20
C CYS A 62 6.83 -17.09 9.08
N ILE A 63 5.84 -17.19 8.20
CA ILE A 63 5.08 -18.42 7.96
C ILE A 63 5.47 -19.11 6.64
N ASP A 64 6.50 -18.65 5.94
CA ASP A 64 6.82 -19.14 4.60
C ASP A 64 7.54 -20.50 4.60
N ASP A 65 8.31 -20.79 5.65
CA ASP A 65 9.15 -22.00 5.75
C ASP A 65 8.34 -23.17 6.32
N GLN A 66 7.44 -23.70 5.49
CA GLN A 66 6.58 -24.84 5.80
C GLN A 66 6.80 -25.95 4.77
N ASP A 67 6.92 -27.20 5.24
CA ASP A 67 7.03 -28.37 4.39
C ASP A 67 5.63 -28.80 3.90
N ILE A 68 5.09 -28.06 2.93
CA ILE A 68 3.75 -28.26 2.37
C ILE A 68 3.79 -28.30 0.84
N GLU A 69 3.00 -29.19 0.25
CA GLU A 69 2.79 -29.23 -1.20
C GLU A 69 1.61 -28.34 -1.60
N ILE A 70 1.81 -27.51 -2.62
CA ILE A 70 0.79 -26.65 -3.21
C ILE A 70 0.65 -27.03 -4.68
N ASP A 71 -0.46 -27.70 -5.00
CA ASP A 71 -0.82 -28.20 -6.33
C ASP A 71 -1.85 -27.32 -7.05
N ASN A 72 -2.55 -26.44 -6.32
CA ASN A 72 -3.56 -25.53 -6.84
C ASN A 72 -3.29 -24.06 -6.50
N TYR A 73 -3.25 -23.22 -7.53
CA TYR A 73 -3.04 -21.76 -7.44
C TYR A 73 -4.29 -20.94 -7.82
N GLN A 74 -5.45 -21.59 -7.94
CA GLN A 74 -6.71 -20.86 -8.06
C GLN A 74 -7.05 -20.22 -6.72
N PHE A 75 -7.46 -18.94 -6.78
CA PHE A 75 -7.89 -18.21 -5.60
C PHE A 75 -9.06 -18.92 -4.91
N SER A 76 -8.94 -19.14 -3.60
CA SER A 76 -10.03 -19.64 -2.76
C SER A 76 -9.93 -19.08 -1.36
N ALA A 77 -11.00 -18.41 -0.91
CA ALA A 77 -11.12 -17.97 0.48
C ALA A 77 -11.45 -19.13 1.43
N ASP A 78 -11.88 -20.28 0.90
CA ASP A 78 -12.31 -21.44 1.69
C ASP A 78 -11.14 -22.08 2.44
N TYR A 79 -9.89 -21.81 2.04
CA TYR A 79 -8.70 -22.18 2.82
C TYR A 79 -8.71 -21.60 4.24
N LEU A 80 -9.45 -20.52 4.50
CA LEU A 80 -9.58 -19.95 5.84
C LEU A 80 -10.72 -20.57 6.66
N GLN A 81 -11.52 -21.47 6.09
CA GLN A 81 -12.66 -22.05 6.77
C GLN A 81 -12.22 -22.96 7.92
N GLY A 82 -12.47 -22.52 9.16
CA GLY A 82 -12.00 -23.25 10.35
C GLY A 82 -10.50 -23.07 10.63
N ALA A 83 -9.84 -22.13 9.96
CA ALA A 83 -8.42 -21.86 10.16
C ALA A 83 -8.09 -21.29 11.54
N ALA A 84 -9.04 -20.59 12.19
CA ALA A 84 -8.84 -20.09 13.54
C ALA A 84 -9.50 -21.00 14.57
N SER A 85 -8.70 -21.57 15.48
CA SER A 85 -9.21 -22.45 16.53
C SER A 85 -8.34 -22.47 17.79
N GLY A 86 -8.87 -23.06 18.86
CA GLY A 86 -8.12 -23.26 20.10
C GLY A 86 -7.95 -21.99 20.93
N LYS A 87 -6.73 -21.75 21.40
CA LYS A 87 -6.46 -20.68 22.37
C LYS A 87 -6.48 -19.29 21.74
N ILE A 88 -6.91 -18.30 22.50
CA ILE A 88 -6.76 -16.90 22.15
C ILE A 88 -5.28 -16.51 22.27
N VAL A 89 -4.75 -15.89 21.22
CA VAL A 89 -3.38 -15.37 21.14
C VAL A 89 -3.39 -13.92 20.70
N GLU A 90 -2.30 -13.24 20.96
CA GLU A 90 -1.94 -11.97 20.33
C GLU A 90 -0.59 -12.20 19.65
N GLU A 91 -0.58 -12.20 18.31
CA GLU A 91 0.64 -12.48 17.55
C GLU A 91 0.70 -11.65 16.27
N THR A 92 1.88 -11.63 15.66
CA THR A 92 2.11 -11.01 14.35
C THR A 92 2.75 -12.04 13.43
N LEU A 93 2.11 -12.28 12.29
CA LEU A 93 2.53 -13.20 11.26
C LEU A 93 3.03 -12.42 10.05
N VAL A 94 4.04 -12.95 9.37
CA VAL A 94 4.64 -12.36 8.16
C VAL A 94 4.72 -13.41 7.08
N SER A 95 4.41 -13.02 5.85
CA SER A 95 4.72 -13.83 4.65
C SER A 95 5.31 -12.94 3.56
N HIS A 96 6.33 -13.44 2.87
CA HIS A 96 6.97 -12.80 1.71
C HIS A 96 6.52 -13.42 0.39
N LEU A 97 5.58 -14.38 0.42
CA LEU A 97 5.14 -15.16 -0.73
C LEU A 97 3.89 -14.61 -1.42
N LEU A 98 3.40 -13.44 -1.02
CA LEU A 98 2.24 -12.82 -1.65
C LEU A 98 2.60 -12.38 -3.08
N LYS A 99 1.90 -12.96 -4.04
CA LYS A 99 1.99 -12.60 -5.45
C LYS A 99 0.59 -12.55 -6.03
N SER A 100 0.28 -11.52 -6.79
CA SER A 100 -0.93 -11.39 -7.60
C SER A 100 -0.58 -10.94 -9.01
N ASN A 101 -1.57 -10.69 -9.85
CA ASN A 101 -1.40 -10.12 -11.17
C ASN A 101 -2.12 -8.76 -11.24
N CYS A 102 -1.45 -7.76 -11.82
CA CYS A 102 -2.05 -6.46 -12.05
C CYS A 102 -3.24 -6.58 -13.01
N LEU A 103 -4.41 -6.08 -12.61
CA LEU A 103 -5.65 -6.17 -13.40
C LEU A 103 -5.54 -5.54 -14.82
N ILE A 104 -4.66 -4.54 -14.99
CA ILE A 104 -4.54 -3.80 -16.26
C ILE A 104 -3.47 -4.38 -17.18
N THR A 105 -2.36 -4.84 -16.62
CA THR A 105 -1.17 -5.24 -17.41
C THR A 105 -0.94 -6.74 -17.41
N HIS A 106 -1.61 -7.48 -16.52
CA HIS A 106 -1.37 -8.89 -16.23
C HIS A 106 0.07 -9.22 -15.81
N GLN A 107 0.87 -8.20 -15.49
CA GLN A 107 2.21 -8.40 -14.94
C GLN A 107 2.12 -8.85 -13.48
N PRO A 108 3.10 -9.64 -13.00
CA PRO A 108 3.13 -10.11 -11.63
C PRO A 108 3.40 -8.95 -10.66
N ASP A 109 2.58 -8.85 -9.62
CA ASP A 109 2.76 -7.95 -8.49
C ASP A 109 3.29 -8.78 -7.31
N TRP A 110 4.43 -8.39 -6.73
CA TRP A 110 5.08 -9.09 -5.61
C TRP A 110 4.98 -8.27 -4.35
N GLY A 111 4.63 -8.90 -3.22
CA GLY A 111 4.55 -8.22 -1.93
C GLY A 111 4.86 -9.13 -0.75
N SER A 112 5.12 -8.51 0.38
CA SER A 112 5.13 -9.18 1.68
C SER A 112 3.96 -8.70 2.50
N VAL A 113 3.30 -9.55 3.28
CA VAL A 113 2.16 -9.17 4.13
C VAL A 113 2.50 -9.39 5.59
N GLN A 114 2.10 -8.45 6.45
CA GLN A 114 2.20 -8.55 7.90
C GLN A 114 0.80 -8.53 8.51
N ILE A 115 0.42 -9.56 9.24
CA ILE A 115 -0.90 -9.73 9.85
C ILE A 115 -0.72 -9.71 11.37
N GLN A 116 -1.15 -8.63 12.01
CA GLN A 116 -1.19 -8.52 13.46
C GLN A 116 -2.63 -8.72 13.93
N TYR A 117 -2.87 -9.62 14.87
CA TYR A 117 -4.22 -9.90 15.35
C TYR A 117 -4.22 -10.39 16.80
N ARG A 118 -5.39 -10.26 17.44
CA ARG A 118 -5.73 -10.92 18.70
C ARG A 118 -7.02 -11.74 18.51
N GLY A 119 -6.99 -13.02 18.80
CA GLY A 119 -8.11 -13.93 18.57
C GLY A 119 -7.72 -15.40 18.65
N ALA A 120 -8.61 -16.31 18.25
CA ALA A 120 -8.29 -17.73 18.15
C ALA A 120 -7.09 -17.93 17.21
N LYS A 121 -6.15 -18.79 17.60
CA LYS A 121 -4.91 -18.99 16.86
C LYS A 121 -5.21 -19.47 15.43
N ILE A 122 -4.71 -18.72 14.45
CA ILE A 122 -4.81 -19.04 13.04
C ILE A 122 -3.79 -20.13 12.68
N ASP A 123 -4.26 -21.14 11.97
CA ASP A 123 -3.45 -22.20 11.40
C ASP A 123 -2.54 -21.65 10.27
N ARG A 124 -1.24 -21.90 10.41
CA ARG A 124 -0.22 -21.28 9.54
C ARG A 124 -0.22 -21.88 8.15
N GLU A 125 -0.54 -23.16 8.01
CA GLU A 125 -0.60 -23.83 6.72
C GLU A 125 -1.81 -23.31 5.93
N GLN A 126 -2.98 -23.28 6.55
CA GLN A 126 -4.21 -22.76 5.95
C GLN A 126 -4.07 -21.30 5.52
N LEU A 127 -3.48 -20.45 6.38
CA LEU A 127 -3.20 -19.06 6.04
C LEU A 127 -2.20 -18.94 4.88
N LEU A 128 -1.14 -19.74 4.85
CA LEU A 128 -0.16 -19.72 3.76
C LEU A 128 -0.80 -20.18 2.44
N ARG A 129 -1.59 -21.26 2.44
CA ARG A 129 -2.36 -21.73 1.26
C ARG A 129 -3.29 -20.64 0.73
N TYR A 130 -4.00 -19.94 1.64
CA TYR A 130 -4.83 -18.79 1.28
C TYR A 130 -4.01 -17.69 0.58
N LEU A 131 -2.87 -17.26 1.14
CA LEU A 131 -2.03 -16.22 0.56
C LEU A 131 -1.42 -16.64 -0.79
N VAL A 132 -0.99 -17.90 -0.92
CA VAL A 132 -0.45 -18.44 -2.18
C VAL A 132 -1.55 -18.59 -3.25
N SER A 133 -2.81 -18.74 -2.86
CA SER A 133 -3.93 -18.80 -3.82
C SER A 133 -4.11 -17.51 -4.64
N PHE A 134 -3.54 -16.38 -4.20
CA PHE A 134 -3.54 -15.14 -4.97
C PHE A 134 -2.62 -15.18 -6.21
N ARG A 135 -1.75 -16.20 -6.36
CA ARG A 135 -0.67 -16.23 -7.36
C ARG A 135 -1.12 -15.97 -8.80
N HIS A 136 -2.32 -16.40 -9.17
CA HIS A 136 -2.90 -16.14 -10.50
C HIS A 136 -4.09 -15.17 -10.46
N HIS A 137 -4.41 -14.62 -9.30
CA HIS A 137 -5.54 -13.71 -9.13
C HIS A 137 -5.22 -12.32 -9.70
N ASN A 138 -6.16 -11.78 -10.49
CA ASN A 138 -6.04 -10.44 -11.07
C ASN A 138 -6.75 -9.43 -10.16
N GLU A 139 -6.01 -8.59 -9.45
CA GLU A 139 -6.59 -7.61 -8.54
C GLU A 139 -5.64 -6.43 -8.35
N PHE A 140 -6.16 -5.23 -8.04
CA PHE A 140 -5.30 -4.13 -7.62
C PHE A 140 -4.70 -4.42 -6.24
N HIS A 141 -3.50 -3.94 -5.97
CA HIS A 141 -2.83 -4.19 -4.68
C HIS A 141 -3.64 -3.68 -3.48
N GLU A 142 -4.31 -2.53 -3.61
CA GLU A 142 -5.17 -2.03 -2.53
C GLU A 142 -6.38 -2.93 -2.28
N GLN A 143 -6.95 -3.50 -3.34
CA GLN A 143 -8.10 -4.41 -3.26
C GLN A 143 -7.70 -5.78 -2.71
N CYS A 144 -6.54 -6.31 -3.13
CA CYS A 144 -5.96 -7.55 -2.61
C CYS A 144 -5.78 -7.49 -1.08
N VAL A 145 -5.24 -6.38 -0.59
CA VAL A 145 -5.05 -6.11 0.84
C VAL A 145 -6.38 -6.04 1.60
N GLU A 146 -7.35 -5.30 1.05
CA GLU A 146 -8.69 -5.18 1.64
C GLU A 146 -9.42 -6.53 1.68
N ARG A 147 -9.25 -7.37 0.65
CA ARG A 147 -9.78 -8.72 0.60
C ARG A 147 -9.18 -9.60 1.69
N ILE A 148 -7.85 -9.63 1.83
CA ILE A 148 -7.16 -10.37 2.89
C ILE A 148 -7.71 -9.98 4.27
N PHE A 149 -7.86 -8.68 4.52
CA PHE A 149 -8.43 -8.18 5.76
C PHE A 149 -9.87 -8.69 5.99
N ASN A 150 -10.74 -8.54 5.00
CA ASN A 150 -12.15 -8.93 5.10
C ASN A 150 -12.34 -10.45 5.22
N ASP A 151 -11.56 -11.24 4.51
CA ASP A 151 -11.64 -12.70 4.59
C ASP A 151 -11.17 -13.20 5.96
N ILE A 152 -10.05 -12.68 6.49
CA ILE A 152 -9.60 -13.01 7.85
C ILE A 152 -10.66 -12.59 8.88
N LEU A 153 -11.25 -11.40 8.75
CA LEU A 153 -12.31 -10.95 9.65
C LEU A 153 -13.53 -11.89 9.61
N ARG A 154 -13.94 -12.32 8.42
CA ARG A 154 -15.10 -13.19 8.21
C ARG A 154 -14.89 -14.62 8.72
N PHE A 155 -13.76 -15.23 8.38
CA PHE A 155 -13.51 -16.65 8.63
C PHE A 155 -12.83 -16.91 9.98
N CYS A 156 -11.93 -16.02 10.41
CA CYS A 156 -11.17 -16.19 11.64
C CYS A 156 -11.78 -15.45 12.84
N GLN A 157 -12.68 -14.48 12.61
CA GLN A 157 -13.40 -13.71 13.63
C GLN A 157 -12.52 -13.26 14.82
N PRO A 158 -11.37 -12.60 14.56
CA PRO A 158 -10.49 -12.15 15.63
C PRO A 158 -11.19 -11.12 16.54
N GLU A 159 -10.87 -11.14 17.84
CA GLU A 159 -11.34 -10.13 18.81
C GLU A 159 -10.79 -8.73 18.47
N SER A 160 -9.59 -8.68 17.89
CA SER A 160 -9.00 -7.46 17.34
C SER A 160 -8.17 -7.79 16.12
N LEU A 161 -8.40 -7.07 15.03
CA LEU A 161 -7.56 -7.08 13.84
C LEU A 161 -7.28 -5.62 13.50
N PRO A 162 -6.21 -5.02 14.06
CA PRO A 162 -5.87 -3.66 13.71
C PRO A 162 -5.63 -3.58 12.20
N PHE A 163 -6.30 -2.62 11.55
CA PHE A 163 -5.94 -2.19 10.22
C PHE A 163 -4.63 -1.39 10.33
N THR A 164 -3.53 -2.05 10.64
CA THR A 164 -2.22 -1.42 10.74
C THR A 164 -1.74 -1.02 9.35
N PRO A 165 -1.06 0.13 9.22
CA PRO A 165 -0.45 0.54 7.96
C PRO A 165 0.49 -0.51 7.37
N ALA A 166 1.00 -1.46 8.15
CA ALA A 166 1.78 -2.59 7.62
C ALA A 166 1.01 -3.54 6.69
N ILE A 167 -0.32 -3.59 6.81
CA ILE A 167 -1.19 -4.26 5.84
C ILE A 167 -1.31 -3.41 4.55
N ARG A 168 -1.18 -2.08 4.65
CA ARG A 168 -1.01 -1.17 3.50
C ARG A 168 0.41 -1.14 2.94
N ASP A 169 1.40 -1.45 3.78
CA ASP A 169 2.79 -1.74 3.45
C ASP A 169 2.94 -3.25 3.27
N ALA A 170 1.90 -3.91 2.73
CA ALA A 170 2.20 -4.82 1.66
C ALA A 170 3.06 -4.02 0.70
N ALA A 171 4.37 -4.17 0.83
CA ALA A 171 5.32 -3.54 -0.04
C ALA A 171 5.12 -4.24 -1.37
N VAL A 172 4.01 -3.93 -2.05
CA VAL A 172 3.75 -4.34 -3.40
C VAL A 172 4.66 -3.45 -4.20
N TRP A 173 5.87 -3.95 -4.35
CA TRP A 173 6.83 -3.37 -5.25
C TRP A 173 6.30 -3.65 -6.64
N ILE A 174 5.66 -2.64 -7.25
CA ILE A 174 5.54 -2.57 -8.70
C ILE A 174 6.97 -2.31 -9.21
N SER A 175 7.79 -3.36 -9.24
CA SER A 175 9.07 -3.30 -9.91
C SER A 175 8.80 -3.31 -11.42
N THR A 176 8.93 -2.14 -12.03
CA THR A 176 9.51 -2.13 -13.38
C THR A 176 11.01 -2.43 -13.22
N PRO A 177 11.65 -3.20 -14.10
CA PRO A 177 13.04 -3.60 -13.91
C PRO A 177 13.95 -2.37 -13.67
N GLY A 178 14.66 -2.33 -12.54
CA GLY A 178 15.76 -1.37 -12.30
C GLY A 178 15.63 -0.34 -11.17
N ALA A 179 14.71 -0.45 -10.19
CA ALA A 179 14.62 0.49 -9.05
C ALA A 179 14.92 -0.19 -7.70
N ALA A 180 15.81 0.41 -6.90
CA ALA A 180 16.23 -0.04 -5.57
C ALA A 180 15.42 0.64 -4.44
N MET A 181 15.35 -0.02 -3.27
CA MET A 181 14.51 0.35 -2.13
C MET A 181 15.09 1.47 -1.27
N ALA A 182 14.23 2.29 -0.66
CA ALA A 182 14.59 3.17 0.45
C ALA A 182 13.46 3.28 1.49
N THR A 183 13.84 3.37 2.77
CA THR A 183 12.95 3.39 3.96
C THR A 183 12.45 4.79 4.29
N PHE A 184 11.21 4.92 4.79
CA PHE A 184 10.65 6.18 5.29
C PHE A 184 10.36 6.11 6.79
N PRO A 185 10.85 7.06 7.62
CA PRO A 185 10.47 7.15 9.03
C PRO A 185 9.00 7.58 9.22
N PRO A 186 8.35 7.21 10.34
CA PRO A 186 6.97 7.59 10.62
C PRO A 186 6.81 9.11 10.76
N PRO A 187 5.67 9.69 10.34
CA PRO A 187 5.44 11.13 10.44
C PRO A 187 5.33 11.59 11.92
N PRO A 188 5.92 12.75 12.29
CA PRO A 188 5.77 13.31 13.63
C PRO A 188 4.32 13.73 13.93
N ALA A 189 3.95 13.70 15.21
CA ALA A 189 2.63 14.04 15.72
C ALA A 189 2.23 15.49 15.37
N ALA A 190 0.98 15.67 14.94
CA ALA A 190 0.48 16.94 14.42
C ALA A 190 0.33 18.03 15.51
N SER A 191 0.88 19.21 15.27
CA SER A 191 0.54 20.46 15.98
C SER A 191 -0.65 21.18 15.31
N PRO A 192 -1.44 21.99 16.03
CA PRO A 192 -2.62 22.63 15.48
C PRO A 192 -2.23 23.82 14.58
N VAL A 193 -2.64 23.79 13.31
CA VAL A 193 -2.41 24.87 12.35
C VAL A 193 -3.58 25.86 12.39
N ASN A 194 -3.22 27.13 12.61
CA ASN A 194 -4.11 28.29 12.60
C ASN A 194 -4.41 28.74 11.15
N ASN A 195 -5.63 29.21 10.92
CA ASN A 195 -6.22 29.34 9.59
C ASN A 195 -6.25 30.82 9.15
N LYS A 196 -5.40 31.23 8.18
CA LYS A 196 -5.55 32.51 7.45
C LYS A 196 -5.15 32.39 5.98
N GLN A 197 -6.18 32.49 5.13
CA GLN A 197 -6.33 33.03 3.76
C GLN A 197 -5.08 33.41 2.94
N PHE A 198 -5.05 33.14 1.61
CA PHE A 198 -5.64 33.99 0.55
C PHE A 198 -5.50 33.40 -0.86
N HIS A 199 -6.33 33.94 -1.76
CA HIS A 199 -6.60 33.61 -3.15
C HIS A 199 -5.45 33.85 -4.14
N ASN A 200 -5.37 33.02 -5.20
CA ASN A 200 -5.52 33.46 -6.60
C ASN A 200 -5.48 32.27 -7.59
N LEU A 201 -6.62 32.02 -8.25
CA LEU A 201 -6.84 31.00 -9.28
C LEU A 201 -7.04 31.69 -10.64
N ARG A 202 -5.98 31.85 -11.43
CA ARG A 202 -6.08 32.14 -12.88
C ARG A 202 -4.93 31.48 -13.66
N ALA A 203 -4.82 30.16 -13.59
CA ALA A 203 -4.07 29.35 -14.58
C ALA A 203 -4.62 27.93 -14.74
N PHE A 204 -5.79 27.63 -14.17
CA PHE A 204 -6.28 26.25 -14.01
C PHE A 204 -7.25 25.76 -15.11
N SER A 205 -7.55 26.58 -16.12
CA SER A 205 -8.68 26.28 -17.02
C SER A 205 -8.34 25.44 -18.26
N ALA A 206 -7.07 25.19 -18.59
CA ALA A 206 -6.72 24.40 -19.78
C ALA A 206 -6.32 22.94 -19.49
N ARG A 207 -5.55 22.68 -18.42
CA ARG A 207 -5.01 21.34 -18.12
C ARG A 207 -5.95 20.43 -17.33
N ALA A 208 -6.88 20.97 -16.54
CA ALA A 208 -7.84 20.16 -15.77
C ALA A 208 -8.97 19.55 -16.64
N ARG A 209 -9.25 20.11 -17.83
CA ARG A 209 -10.38 19.67 -18.67
C ARG A 209 -10.15 18.35 -19.40
N LEU A 210 -8.91 17.98 -19.71
CA LEU A 210 -8.60 16.67 -20.29
C LEU A 210 -8.64 15.52 -19.26
N TRP A 211 -8.49 15.85 -17.98
CA TRP A 211 -8.36 14.85 -16.91
C TRP A 211 -9.68 14.56 -16.18
N LYS A 212 -10.64 15.48 -16.20
CA LYS A 212 -11.96 15.36 -15.54
C LYS A 212 -12.92 14.31 -16.15
N ARG A 213 -12.54 13.62 -17.24
CA ARG A 213 -13.44 12.71 -17.98
C ARG A 213 -13.37 11.23 -17.58
N ARG A 214 -12.53 10.81 -16.62
CA ARG A 214 -12.37 9.36 -16.33
C ARG A 214 -12.30 8.91 -14.87
N SER A 215 -12.51 9.78 -13.89
CA SER A 215 -12.41 9.36 -12.48
C SER A 215 -13.50 10.01 -11.63
N GLN A 216 -14.65 9.35 -11.59
CA GLN A 216 -15.69 9.53 -10.59
C GLN A 216 -15.74 8.26 -9.74
N GLY A 217 -15.48 8.39 -8.44
CA GLY A 217 -15.73 7.34 -7.47
C GLY A 217 -14.70 7.23 -6.35
N TYR A 218 -15.03 7.81 -5.19
CA TYR A 218 -14.68 7.41 -3.82
C TYR A 218 -13.20 7.31 -3.38
N CYS A 219 -12.79 8.13 -2.39
CA CYS A 219 -12.62 7.73 -0.97
C CYS A 219 -11.93 8.83 -0.14
N ASN A 220 -12.67 9.42 0.80
CA ASN A 220 -12.16 10.23 1.92
C ASN A 220 -11.39 9.34 2.90
N HIS A 221 -10.04 9.30 2.91
CA HIS A 221 -9.20 8.93 4.08
C HIS A 221 -7.75 9.38 3.82
N ARG A 222 -7.01 9.77 4.87
CA ARG A 222 -5.60 10.27 4.78
C ARG A 222 -4.71 9.24 4.07
N LYS A 223 -4.00 9.69 3.02
CA LYS A 223 -3.02 8.87 2.27
C LYS A 223 -1.65 9.53 2.39
N THR A 224 -0.68 8.86 2.99
CA THR A 224 0.72 9.32 2.91
C THR A 224 1.31 8.71 1.66
N ILE A 225 1.89 9.53 0.77
CA ILE A 225 2.59 9.06 -0.43
C ILE A 225 4.02 9.55 -0.30
N SER A 226 4.96 8.64 -0.09
CA SER A 226 6.38 8.93 -0.09
C SER A 226 6.93 8.68 -1.49
N VAL A 227 7.61 9.67 -2.08
CA VAL A 227 8.15 9.62 -3.45
C VAL A 227 9.66 9.78 -3.35
N LEU A 228 10.40 8.85 -3.94
CA LEU A 228 11.85 8.94 -4.19
C LEU A 228 12.11 9.76 -5.47
#